data_AF-A0A1D6Q4C1-F1
#
_entry.id   AF-A0A1D6Q4C1-F1
#
_cell.length_a   1.000
_cell.length_b   1.000
_cell.length_c   1.000
_cell.angle_alpha   90.00
_cell.angle_beta   90.00
_cell.angle_gamma   90.00
#
_symmetry.space_group_name_H-M   'P 1'
#
loop_
_entity.id
_entity.type
_entity.pdbx_description
1 polymer ?
#
loop_
_entity_poly.entity_id
_entity_poly.type
_entity_poly.pdbx_seq_one_letter_code
_entity_poly.pdbx_strand_id
1 'polypeptide(L)' 'MADYNQDGADPCEKLITTREGIETIDLYSSSNGRFANAEGAFIYPMYGHGELPQAFCRCAAVKDAISISTNY' A
#
# COMPACT_ATOMS: atom_id res chain seq x y z
N MET A 1 -29.99 -14.14 6.72
CA MET A 1 -29.17 -13.93 7.93
C MET A 1 -27.87 -13.18 7.60
N ALA A 2 -27.88 -12.22 6.66
CA ALA A 2 -26.66 -11.64 6.08
C ALA A 2 -26.75 -10.11 5.95
N ASP A 3 -27.32 -9.43 6.95
CA ASP A 3 -27.53 -7.98 6.90
C ASP A 3 -27.24 -7.30 8.26
N TYR A 4 -26.29 -7.86 9.01
CA TYR A 4 -25.84 -7.23 10.26
C TYR A 4 -24.80 -6.15 9.94
N ASN A 5 -25.26 -4.97 9.53
CA ASN A 5 -24.41 -3.79 9.42
C ASN A 5 -24.04 -3.33 10.83
N GLN A 6 -22.74 -3.38 11.16
CA GLN A 6 -22.16 -2.94 12.43
C GLN A 6 -22.16 -1.40 12.55
N ASP A 7 -23.31 -0.76 12.32
CA ASP A 7 -23.45 0.70 12.20
C ASP A 7 -23.61 1.39 13.58
N GLY A 8 -23.00 0.82 14.62
CA GLY A 8 -23.22 1.20 16.02
C GLY A 8 -22.00 1.12 16.91
N ALA A 9 -20.78 1.24 16.37
CA ALA A 9 -19.56 1.29 17.15
C ALA A 9 -19.03 2.72 17.29
N ASP A 10 -18.57 3.05 18.50
CA ASP A 10 -17.94 4.30 18.89
C ASP A 10 -16.85 4.76 17.89
N PRO A 11 -16.66 6.08 17.66
CA PRO A 11 -15.80 6.62 16.60
C PRO A 11 -14.28 6.40 16.80
N CYS A 12 -13.86 5.50 17.68
CA CYS A 12 -12.46 5.31 18.03
C CYS A 12 -11.71 4.32 17.11
N GLU A 13 -12.39 3.43 16.38
CA GLU A 13 -11.74 2.60 15.36
C GLU A 13 -12.66 2.46 14.16
N LYS A 14 -12.21 2.91 12.98
CA LYS A 14 -12.90 2.67 11.72
C LYS A 14 -12.95 1.15 11.48
N LEU A 15 -14.08 0.53 11.81
CA LEU A 15 -14.27 -0.92 11.62
C LEU A 15 -14.14 -1.27 10.14
N ILE A 16 -13.39 -2.34 9.84
CA ILE A 16 -13.32 -2.87 8.48
C ILE A 16 -14.65 -3.54 8.17
N THR A 17 -15.24 -3.23 7.03
CA THR A 17 -16.41 -3.95 6.56
C THR A 17 -16.02 -5.33 6.01
N THR A 18 -16.94 -6.30 6.05
CA THR A 18 -16.71 -7.63 5.45
C THR A 18 -16.33 -7.53 3.97
N ARG A 19 -16.93 -6.59 3.24
CA ARG A 19 -16.61 -6.33 1.83
C ARG A 19 -15.15 -5.89 1.65
N GLU A 20 -14.70 -4.88 2.40
CA GLU A 20 -13.30 -4.41 2.36
C GLU A 20 -12.31 -5.53 2.75
N GLY A 21 -12.68 -6.38 3.71
CA GLY A 21 -11.90 -7.55 4.09
C GLY A 21 -11.75 -8.56 2.94
N ILE A 22 -12.85 -8.89 2.26
CA ILE A 22 -12.86 -9.80 1.11
C ILE A 22 -12.03 -9.22 -0.04
N GLU A 23 -12.20 -7.94 -0.37
CA GLU A 23 -11.42 -7.25 -1.40
C GLU A 23 -9.91 -7.28 -1.10
N THR A 24 -9.53 -7.11 0.17
CA THR A 24 -8.12 -7.18 0.59
C THR A 24 -7.54 -8.59 0.43
N ILE A 25 -8.32 -9.63 0.75
CA ILE A 25 -7.91 -11.04 0.59
C ILE A 25 -7.76 -11.38 -0.90
N ASP A 26 -8.69 -10.94 -1.74
CA ASP A 26 -8.62 -11.15 -3.19
C ASP A 26 -7.39 -10.44 -3.80
N LEU A 27 -7.08 -9.22 -3.33
CA LEU A 27 -5.87 -8.51 -3.73
C LEU A 27 -4.58 -9.25 -3.31
N TYR A 28 -4.54 -9.81 -2.09
CA TYR A 28 -3.40 -10.61 -1.64
C TYR A 28 -3.23 -11.88 -2.49
N SER A 29 -4.34 -12.60 -2.73
CA SER A 29 -4.34 -13.83 -3.49
C SER A 29 -3.89 -13.60 -4.94
N SER A 30 -4.43 -12.58 -5.59
CA SER A 30 -4.01 -12.19 -6.95
C SER A 30 -2.58 -11.63 -7.01
N SER A 31 -2.06 -11.14 -5.89
CA SER A 31 -0.68 -10.64 -5.82
C SER A 31 0.36 -11.74 -5.57
N ASN A 32 -0.04 -12.82 -4.92
CA ASN A 32 0.85 -13.93 -4.60
C ASN A 32 1.29 -14.67 -5.86
N GLY A 33 2.59 -14.96 -5.98
CA GLY A 33 3.16 -15.68 -7.13
C GLY A 33 3.31 -14.84 -8.41
N ARG A 34 3.03 -13.52 -8.37
CA ARG A 34 3.23 -12.62 -9.53
C ARG A 34 4.70 -12.50 -9.97
N PHE A 35 5.64 -12.75 -9.07
CA PHE A 35 7.07 -12.68 -9.36
C PHE A 35 7.70 -14.04 -9.05
N ALA A 36 8.41 -14.61 -10.03
CA ALA A 36 8.95 -15.99 -9.96
C ALA A 36 9.88 -16.26 -8.77
N ASN A 37 10.50 -15.21 -8.21
CA ASN A 37 11.45 -15.29 -7.11
C ASN A 37 10.97 -14.57 -5.85
N ALA A 38 9.68 -14.24 -5.75
CA ALA A 38 9.11 -13.63 -4.55
C ALA A 38 8.35 -14.67 -3.73
N GLU A 39 8.73 -14.81 -2.47
CA GLU A 39 7.97 -15.58 -1.49
C GLU A 39 6.81 -14.70 -0.98
N GLY A 40 5.65 -14.81 -1.63
CA GLY A 40 4.42 -14.16 -1.22
C GLY A 40 3.95 -13.03 -2.15
N ALA A 41 3.06 -12.18 -1.63
CA ALA A 41 2.40 -11.10 -2.35
C ALA A 41 3.15 -9.74 -2.27
N PHE A 42 4.16 -9.63 -1.41
CA PHE A 42 4.87 -8.38 -1.15
C PHE A 42 6.22 -8.34 -1.86
N ILE A 43 6.66 -7.12 -2.17
CA ILE A 43 7.99 -6.83 -2.70
C ILE A 43 8.63 -5.74 -1.85
N TYR A 44 9.96 -5.72 -1.83
CA TYR A 44 10.73 -4.70 -1.12
C TYR A 44 11.80 -4.12 -2.06
N PRO A 45 11.98 -2.80 -2.12
CA PRO A 45 13.03 -2.20 -2.93
C PRO A 45 14.40 -2.72 -2.51
N MET A 46 15.21 -3.09 -3.50
CA MET A 46 16.64 -3.30 -3.28
C MET A 46 17.23 -2.01 -2.69
N TYR A 47 18.10 -2.12 -1.68
CA TYR A 47 18.66 -0.99 -0.92
C TYR A 47 17.69 -0.23 0.01
N GLY A 48 16.43 -0.67 0.08
CA GLY A 48 15.46 -0.25 1.07
C GLY A 48 14.53 0.87 0.66
N HIS A 49 13.54 1.15 1.52
CA HIS A 49 12.49 2.15 1.25
C HIS A 49 13.02 3.58 0.98
N GLY A 50 14.25 3.91 1.38
CA GLY A 50 14.90 5.18 1.09
C GLY A 50 15.14 5.46 -0.40
N GLU A 51 15.14 4.42 -1.24
CA GLU A 51 15.24 4.56 -2.70
C GLU A 51 13.98 5.17 -3.32
N LEU A 52 12.82 5.02 -2.68
CA LEU A 52 11.54 5.53 -3.21
C LEU A 52 11.57 7.07 -3.36
N PRO A 53 11.91 7.86 -2.33
CA PRO A 53 12.13 9.30 -2.47
C PRO A 53 13.05 9.66 -3.64
N GLN A 54 14.20 9.01 -3.76
CA GLN A 54 15.18 9.31 -4.82
C GLN A 54 14.62 9.01 -6.22
N ALA A 55 13.90 7.91 -6.39
CA ALA A 55 13.24 7.58 -7.65
C ALA A 55 12.22 8.65 -8.05
N PHE A 56 11.42 9.14 -7.09
CA PHE A 56 10.47 10.24 -7.34
C PHE A 56 11.18 11.57 -7.66
N CYS A 57 12.25 11.92 -6.94
CA CYS A 57 13.05 13.12 -7.23
C CYS A 57 13.58 13.10 -8.66
N ARG A 58 14.05 11.93 -9.13
CA ARG A 58 14.50 11.76 -10.52
C ARG A 58 13.36 11.96 -11.51
N CYS A 59 12.19 11.37 -11.26
CA CYS A 59 11.00 11.56 -12.11
C CYS A 59 10.55 13.03 -12.18
N ALA A 60 10.62 13.75 -11.06
CA ALA A 60 10.29 15.17 -10.98
C ALA A 60 11.26 16.04 -11.80
N ALA A 61 12.57 15.76 -11.72
CA ALA A 61 13.58 16.49 -12.47
C ALA A 61 13.41 16.36 -14.00
N VAL A 62 12.88 15.23 -14.50
CA VAL A 62 12.52 15.05 -15.93
C VAL A 62 11.39 16.00 -16.37
N LYS A 63 10.62 16.52 -15.41
CA LYS A 63 9.56 17.52 -15.61
C LYS A 63 9.98 18.92 -15.16
N ASP A 64 11.30 19.17 -15.09
CA ASP A 64 11.90 20.44 -14.69
C ASP A 64 11.53 20.90 -13.26
N ALA A 65 11.07 19.98 -12.41
CA ALA A 65 10.75 20.28 -11.02
C ALA A 65 11.97 20.08 -10.10
N ILE A 66 12.03 20.87 -9.03
CA ILE A 66 13.10 20.83 -8.03
C ILE A 66 12.58 20.15 -6.76
N SER A 67 13.27 19.10 -6.32
CA SER A 67 12.98 18.42 -5.05
C SER A 67 13.79 19.02 -3.91
N ILE A 68 13.13 19.30 -2.78
CA ILE A 68 13.76 19.87 -1.58
C ILE A 68 13.68 18.82 -0.48
N SER A 69 14.82 18.51 0.14
CA SER A 69 14.90 17.63 1.31
C SER A 69 15.43 18.43 2.49
N THR A 70 14.69 18.44 3.60
CA THR A 70 15.14 19.06 4.85
C THR A 70 15.83 18.00 5.69
N ASN A 71 17.10 18.22 6.05
CA ASN A 71 17.76 17.42 7.07
C ASN A 71 17.35 18.01 8.43
N TYR A 72 16.75 17.19 9.29
CA TYR A 72 16.61 17.49 10.72
C TYR A 72 17.92 17.20 11.44
#